data_AF-A0A4Y2IVZ6-F1
#
_entry.id   AF-A0A4Y2IVZ6-F1
#
_cell.length_a   1.000
_cell.length_b   1.000
_cell.length_c   1.000
_cell.angle_alpha   90.00
_cell.angle_beta   90.00
_cell.angle_gamma   90.00
#
_symmetry.space_group_name_H-M   'P 1'
#
loop_
_entity.id
_entity.type
_entity.pdbx_description
1 polymer ?
#
loop_
_entity_poly.entity_id
_entity_poly.type
_entity_poly.pdbx_seq_one_letter_code
_entity_poly.pdbx_strand_id
1 'polypeptide(L)'
;MTMDLPGEQLLPSCTAGHTQAGGGGIMLWGTFSWAALGPVVAVEQTMKAVNYLNIIADQLHPYVAFVFPTGSRFFQQDNAPCHKARIVLEWFEEHTDKFHLMSWPPNSPDLNPMEHIWDVMERQLRAQTPPCPNISTLRDRCLDIWYNLSPVMYQKLVASMPRRVTAVLKAKGGATGY
;
A
#
# COMPACT_ATOMS: atom_id res chain seq x y z
N MET A 1 -4.20 -3.03 0.38
CA MET A 1 -5.19 -2.94 -0.71
C MET A 1 -5.68 -4.34 -1.06
N THR A 2 -6.95 -4.50 -1.45
CA THR A 2 -7.44 -5.76 -2.04
C THR A 2 -7.38 -5.66 -3.56
N MET A 3 -6.74 -6.62 -4.22
CA MET A 3 -6.75 -6.78 -5.67
C MET A 3 -7.74 -7.88 -6.02
N ASP A 4 -8.73 -7.57 -6.86
CA ASP A 4 -9.81 -8.50 -7.18
C ASP A 4 -9.56 -9.21 -8.52
N LEU A 5 -10.14 -10.41 -8.67
CA LEU A 5 -10.22 -11.04 -9.98
C LEU A 5 -11.04 -10.15 -10.93
N PRO A 6 -10.67 -10.05 -12.23
CA PRO A 6 -11.46 -9.32 -13.20
C PRO A 6 -12.87 -9.95 -13.32
N GLY A 7 -13.90 -9.26 -12.83
CA GLY A 7 -15.32 -9.60 -13.06
C GLY A 7 -15.88 -8.89 -14.29
N GLU A 8 -16.83 -9.52 -14.98
CA GLU A 8 -17.58 -8.91 -16.09
C GLU A 8 -18.23 -7.58 -15.67
N GLN A 9 -18.14 -6.58 -16.54
CA GLN A 9 -18.76 -5.27 -16.33
C GLN A 9 -20.28 -5.42 -16.18
N LEU A 10 -20.81 -5.10 -14.99
CA LEU A 10 -22.21 -4.73 -14.88
C LEU A 10 -22.40 -3.32 -15.47
N LEU A 11 -23.39 -3.21 -16.36
CA LEU A 11 -23.75 -1.98 -17.07
C LEU A 11 -24.04 -0.80 -16.12
N PRO A 12 -23.86 0.47 -16.55
CA PRO A 12 -23.80 1.65 -15.67
C PRO A 12 -25.11 2.11 -15.02
N SER A 13 -26.16 1.29 -14.99
CA SER A 13 -27.49 1.73 -14.55
C SER A 13 -27.86 1.40 -13.10
N CYS A 14 -26.95 0.92 -12.25
CA CYS A 14 -27.26 0.62 -10.84
C CYS A 14 -26.12 1.02 -9.90
N THR A 15 -26.07 2.28 -9.46
CA THR A 15 -25.28 2.69 -8.29
C THR A 15 -26.10 2.50 -7.01
N ALA A 16 -25.76 1.49 -6.21
CA ALA A 16 -25.88 1.46 -4.75
C ALA A 16 -25.25 0.18 -4.19
N GLY A 17 -24.27 0.32 -3.28
CA GLY A 17 -23.73 -0.77 -2.47
C GLY A 17 -22.38 -1.29 -2.95
N HIS A 18 -21.39 -1.29 -2.05
CA HIS A 18 -20.18 -2.10 -2.18
C HIS A 18 -20.58 -3.54 -2.50
N THR A 19 -20.45 -3.91 -3.77
CA THR A 19 -20.58 -5.30 -4.20
C THR A 19 -19.17 -5.84 -4.27
N GLN A 20 -18.82 -6.66 -3.27
CA GLN A 20 -17.72 -7.59 -3.38
C GLN A 20 -18.08 -8.53 -4.54
N ALA A 21 -17.47 -8.32 -5.70
CA ALA A 21 -17.69 -9.21 -6.83
C ALA A 21 -17.32 -10.64 -6.38
N GLY A 22 -18.21 -11.61 -6.61
CA GLY A 22 -18.07 -13.01 -6.16
C GLY A 22 -16.88 -13.78 -6.75
N GLY A 23 -15.95 -13.10 -7.43
CA GLY A 23 -14.75 -13.68 -8.05
C GLY A 23 -13.59 -13.92 -7.08
N GLY A 24 -13.64 -13.39 -5.85
CA GLY A 24 -12.51 -13.48 -4.92
C GLY A 24 -11.36 -12.52 -5.26
N GLY A 25 -10.52 -12.24 -4.27
CA GLY A 25 -9.42 -11.27 -4.37
C GLY A 25 -8.33 -11.57 -3.36
N ILE A 26 -7.17 -10.94 -3.52
CA ILE A 26 -6.04 -11.05 -2.60
C ILE A 26 -5.82 -9.71 -1.89
N MET A 27 -5.56 -9.75 -0.58
CA MET A 27 -5.09 -8.56 0.12
C MET A 27 -3.57 -8.49 0.00
N LEU A 28 -3.04 -7.33 -0.38
CA LEU A 28 -1.61 -7.05 -0.44
C LEU A 28 -1.25 -5.98 0.59
N TRP A 29 -0.14 -6.23 1.28
CA TRP A 29 0.65 -5.22 1.99
C TRP A 29 1.94 -4.98 1.22
N GLY A 30 2.39 -3.73 1.13
CA GLY A 30 3.67 -3.42 0.50
C GLY A 30 4.25 -2.13 1.03
N THR A 31 5.54 -1.96 0.81
CA THR A 31 6.30 -0.78 1.22
C THR A 31 7.26 -0.34 0.12
N PHE A 32 7.58 0.94 0.06
CA PHE A 32 8.56 1.45 -0.86
C PHE A 32 9.21 2.72 -0.34
N SER A 33 10.27 3.13 -1.03
CA SER A 33 10.99 4.37 -0.78
C SER A 33 11.39 5.00 -2.12
N TRP A 34 12.05 6.15 -2.08
CA TRP A 34 12.67 6.72 -3.27
C TRP A 34 13.77 5.80 -3.85
N ALA A 35 14.46 5.04 -3.00
CA ALA A 35 15.60 4.24 -3.42
C ALA A 35 15.20 2.88 -4.02
N ALA A 36 14.16 2.26 -3.46
CA ALA A 36 13.76 0.90 -3.84
C ALA A 36 12.32 0.59 -3.42
N LEU A 37 11.72 -0.38 -4.13
CA LEU A 37 10.56 -1.12 -3.67
C LEU A 37 10.99 -2.09 -2.56
N GLY A 38 10.23 -2.12 -1.49
CA GLY A 38 10.43 -3.09 -0.42
C GLY A 38 9.56 -4.32 -0.60
N PRO A 39 9.41 -5.11 0.49
CA PRO A 39 8.60 -6.32 0.48
C PRO A 39 7.16 -6.04 0.08
N VAL A 40 6.57 -6.96 -0.70
CA VAL A 40 5.14 -7.08 -0.92
C VAL A 40 4.68 -8.44 -0.41
N VAL A 41 3.65 -8.44 0.43
CA VAL A 41 3.16 -9.62 1.15
C VAL A 41 1.69 -9.82 0.81
N ALA A 42 1.36 -11.00 0.30
CA ALA A 42 -0.02 -11.43 0.15
C ALA A 42 -0.56 -11.88 1.50
N VAL A 43 -1.73 -11.37 1.87
CA VAL A 43 -2.44 -11.64 3.11
C VAL A 43 -3.71 -12.40 2.74
N GLU A 44 -3.81 -13.65 3.21
CA GLU A 44 -4.89 -14.56 2.82
C GLU A 44 -6.25 -14.18 3.44
N GLN A 45 -6.26 -13.29 4.44
CA GLN A 45 -7.44 -12.87 5.18
C GLN A 45 -7.39 -11.36 5.47
N THR A 46 -8.42 -10.85 6.14
CA THR A 46 -8.40 -9.49 6.69
C THR A 46 -7.18 -9.25 7.56
N MET A 47 -6.45 -8.17 7.29
CA MET A 47 -5.28 -7.77 8.09
C MET A 47 -5.66 -7.50 9.55
N LYS A 48 -5.21 -8.36 10.46
CA LYS A 48 -5.29 -8.13 11.91
C LYS A 48 -3.98 -7.51 12.41
N ALA A 49 -4.04 -6.90 13.59
CA ALA A 49 -2.87 -6.27 14.22
C ALA A 49 -1.67 -7.22 14.36
N VAL A 50 -1.89 -8.48 14.74
CA VAL A 50 -0.82 -9.48 14.88
C VAL A 50 -0.19 -9.81 13.53
N ASN A 51 -1.00 -10.01 12.49
CA ASN A 51 -0.50 -10.25 11.14
C ASN A 51 0.32 -9.07 10.63
N TYR A 52 -0.15 -7.83 10.87
CA TYR A 52 0.58 -6.63 10.52
C TYR A 52 1.91 -6.56 11.26
N LEU A 53 1.92 -6.77 12.57
CA LEU A 53 3.13 -6.77 13.39
C LEU A 53 4.15 -7.79 12.86
N ASN A 54 3.72 -9.01 12.52
CA ASN A 54 4.62 -10.02 11.95
C ASN A 54 5.21 -9.55 10.62
N ILE A 55 4.45 -8.87 9.76
CA ILE A 55 4.99 -8.30 8.52
C ILE A 55 6.03 -7.22 8.82
N ILE A 56 5.78 -6.34 9.79
CA ILE A 56 6.72 -5.31 10.21
C ILE A 56 8.02 -5.94 10.76
N ALA A 57 7.89 -6.88 11.69
CA ALA A 57 9.01 -7.50 12.38
C ALA A 57 9.82 -8.44 11.49
N ASP A 58 9.15 -9.27 10.68
CA ASP A 58 9.79 -10.37 9.96
C ASP A 58 10.16 -10.01 8.52
N GLN A 59 9.51 -9.00 7.92
CA GLN A 59 9.73 -8.61 6.52
C GLN A 59 10.33 -7.21 6.42
N LEU A 60 9.69 -6.20 7.01
CA LEU A 60 10.14 -4.81 6.87
C LEU A 60 11.44 -4.55 7.63
N HIS A 61 11.53 -4.96 8.89
CA HIS A 61 12.68 -4.65 9.74
C HIS A 61 14.00 -5.19 9.19
N PRO A 62 14.11 -6.49 8.81
CA PRO A 62 15.33 -7.01 8.18
C PRO A 62 15.64 -6.33 6.84
N TYR A 63 14.62 -6.06 6.02
CA TYR A 63 14.77 -5.36 4.75
C TYR A 63 15.36 -3.95 4.96
N VAL A 64 14.83 -3.19 5.91
CA VAL A 64 15.31 -1.84 6.21
C VAL A 64 16.73 -1.88 6.74
N ALA A 65 17.06 -2.81 7.64
CA ALA A 65 18.42 -2.97 8.15
C ALA A 65 19.42 -3.29 7.03
N PHE A 66 19.01 -4.05 6.01
CA PHE A 66 19.83 -4.41 4.87
C PHE A 66 19.99 -3.28 3.85
N VAL A 67 18.89 -2.72 3.35
CA VAL A 67 18.90 -1.70 2.28
C VAL A 67 19.32 -0.33 2.80
N PHE A 68 19.01 -0.06 4.07
CA PHE A 68 19.33 1.20 4.73
C PHE A 68 20.10 0.87 6.03
N PRO A 69 21.42 0.66 5.97
CA PRO A 69 22.19 0.25 7.15
C PRO A 69 22.43 1.40 8.16
N THR A 70 22.35 2.66 7.73
CA THR A 70 22.75 3.81 8.57
C THR A 70 21.68 4.88 8.76
N GLY A 71 21.42 5.28 10.00
CA GLY A 71 20.45 6.32 10.37
C GLY A 71 19.07 5.75 10.72
N SER A 72 18.20 6.61 11.25
CA SER A 72 16.78 6.31 11.44
C SER A 72 15.98 6.69 10.19
N ARG A 73 14.80 6.10 10.00
CA ARG A 73 13.94 6.29 8.82
C ARG A 73 12.58 6.76 9.28
N PHE A 74 12.02 7.73 8.56
CA PHE A 74 10.61 8.04 8.72
C PHE A 74 9.77 6.94 8.10
N PHE A 75 8.93 6.31 8.91
CA PHE A 75 7.99 5.30 8.45
C PHE A 75 6.59 5.88 8.41
N GLN A 76 5.97 5.78 7.24
CA GLN A 76 4.62 6.23 7.00
C GLN A 76 3.68 5.03 6.96
N GLN A 77 2.62 5.08 7.77
CA GLN A 77 1.48 4.17 7.69
C GLN A 77 0.19 4.98 7.86
N ASP A 78 -0.93 4.49 7.32
CA ASP A 78 -2.23 5.13 7.54
C ASP A 78 -2.78 4.82 8.95
N ASN A 79 -3.98 5.35 9.23
CA ASN A 79 -4.65 5.17 10.52
C ASN A 79 -5.58 3.93 10.56
N ALA A 80 -5.35 2.89 9.75
CA ALA A 80 -6.12 1.66 9.83
C ALA A 80 -6.06 1.07 11.27
N PRO A 81 -7.15 0.45 11.77
CA PRO A 81 -7.20 -0.03 13.15
C PRO A 81 -6.06 -0.98 13.54
N CYS A 82 -5.60 -1.83 12.61
CA CYS A 82 -4.48 -2.73 12.85
C CYS A 82 -3.15 -1.98 13.06
N HIS A 83 -2.91 -0.87 12.35
CA HIS A 83 -1.70 -0.04 12.45
C HIS A 83 -1.65 0.74 13.77
N LYS A 84 -2.82 1.05 14.34
CA LYS A 84 -2.98 1.77 15.62
C LYS A 84 -3.10 0.85 16.83
N ALA A 85 -3.06 -0.47 16.63
CA ALA A 85 -3.13 -1.40 17.73
C ALA A 85 -1.93 -1.25 18.66
N ARG A 86 -2.17 -1.40 19.98
CA ARG A 86 -1.14 -1.22 21.02
C ARG A 86 0.15 -2.01 20.73
N ILE A 87 0.02 -3.29 20.36
CA ILE A 87 1.16 -4.17 20.07
C ILE A 87 2.03 -3.68 18.91
N VAL A 88 1.45 -2.94 17.96
CA VAL A 88 2.15 -2.39 16.81
C VAL A 88 2.88 -1.10 17.21
N LEU A 89 2.21 -0.24 17.97
CA LEU A 89 2.78 1.01 18.45
C LEU A 89 3.93 0.76 19.43
N GLU A 90 3.77 -0.17 20.38
CA GLU A 90 4.82 -0.59 21.31
C GLU A 90 6.06 -1.11 20.56
N TRP A 91 5.87 -1.92 19.51
CA TRP A 91 6.99 -2.39 18.70
C TRP A 91 7.75 -1.22 18.04
N PHE A 92 7.05 -0.21 17.50
CA PHE A 92 7.72 0.96 16.93
C PHE A 92 8.42 1.82 18.00
N GLU A 93 7.88 1.90 19.21
CA GLU A 93 8.51 2.59 20.35
C GLU A 93 9.82 1.89 20.77
N GLU A 94 9.84 0.56 20.77
CA GLU A 94 11.04 -0.24 21.05
C GLU A 94 12.12 -0.13 19.95
N HIS A 95 11.73 0.23 18.71
CA HIS A 95 12.63 0.29 17.54
C HIS A 95 12.86 1.72 17.03
N THR A 96 12.83 2.72 17.92
CA THR A 96 12.98 4.14 17.57
C THR A 96 14.35 4.52 16.99
N ASP A 97 15.39 3.70 17.21
CA ASP A 97 16.70 3.86 16.59
C ASP A 97 16.69 3.54 15.09
N LYS A 98 15.72 2.73 14.64
CA LYS A 98 15.52 2.35 13.22
C LYS A 98 14.36 3.11 12.57
N PHE A 99 13.26 3.27 13.30
CA PHE A 99 12.00 3.77 12.77
C PHE A 99 11.49 4.99 13.54
N HIS A 100 11.29 6.09 12.83
CA HIS A 100 10.50 7.23 13.29
C HIS A 100 9.11 7.15 12.67
N LEU A 101 8.16 6.62 13.42
CA LEU A 101 6.77 6.52 12.98
C LEU A 101 6.16 7.92 12.81
N MET A 102 5.71 8.24 11.61
CA MET A 102 5.09 9.53 11.30
C MET A 102 3.67 9.64 11.85
N SER A 103 3.29 10.82 12.31
CA SER A 103 1.89 11.14 12.54
C SER A 103 1.16 11.29 11.21
N TRP A 104 0.08 10.53 11.03
CA TRP A 104 -0.73 10.56 9.82
C TRP A 104 -2.07 11.25 10.07
N PRO A 105 -2.49 12.22 9.24
CA PRO A 105 -3.82 12.80 9.35
C PRO A 105 -4.91 11.78 8.98
N PRO A 106 -6.04 11.74 9.70
CA PRO A 106 -7.18 10.90 9.32
C PRO A 106 -7.67 11.22 7.90
N ASN A 107 -8.22 10.21 7.22
CA ASN A 107 -8.90 10.35 5.92
C ASN A 107 -8.11 11.13 4.85
N SER A 108 -6.80 10.91 4.78
CA SER A 108 -5.91 11.62 3.84
C SER A 108 -5.28 10.66 2.81
N PRO A 109 -6.07 9.97 1.97
CA PRO A 109 -5.54 9.07 0.95
C PRO A 109 -4.66 9.82 -0.08
N ASP A 110 -4.98 11.08 -0.39
CA ASP A 110 -4.22 11.94 -1.31
C ASP A 110 -2.75 12.12 -0.91
N LEU A 111 -2.48 12.02 0.40
CA LEU A 111 -1.13 12.10 0.93
C LEU A 111 -0.40 10.77 0.83
N ASN A 112 -1.08 9.63 0.71
CA ASN A 112 -0.49 8.30 0.73
C ASN A 112 -0.06 7.88 -0.69
N PRO A 113 1.24 7.92 -1.04
CA PRO A 113 1.67 7.59 -2.40
C PRO A 113 1.47 6.13 -2.76
N MET A 114 1.30 5.25 -1.76
CA MET A 114 0.99 3.84 -1.98
C MET A 114 -0.31 3.64 -2.73
N GLU A 115 -1.32 4.50 -2.53
CA GLU A 115 -2.60 4.40 -3.26
C GLU A 115 -2.38 4.52 -4.77
N HIS A 116 -1.44 5.39 -5.18
CA HIS A 116 -1.09 5.53 -6.59
C HIS A 116 -0.37 4.28 -7.13
N ILE A 117 0.50 3.64 -6.35
CA ILE A 117 1.14 2.38 -6.74
C ILE A 117 0.07 1.30 -6.94
N TRP A 118 -0.88 1.20 -6.01
CA TRP A 118 -1.99 0.24 -6.12
C TRP A 118 -2.87 0.49 -7.35
N ASP A 119 -3.23 1.74 -7.64
CA ASP A 119 -3.96 2.08 -8.86
C ASP A 119 -3.19 1.70 -10.14
N VAL A 120 -1.88 1.97 -10.20
CA VAL A 120 -1.05 1.57 -11.34
C VAL A 120 -1.02 0.05 -11.50
N MET A 121 -0.88 -0.69 -10.40
CA MET A 121 -0.89 -2.15 -10.44
C MET A 121 -2.22 -2.70 -10.91
N GLU A 122 -3.33 -2.17 -10.40
CA GLU A 122 -4.67 -2.59 -10.77
C GLU A 122 -4.93 -2.34 -12.26
N ARG A 123 -4.54 -1.17 -12.78
CA ARG A 123 -4.65 -0.86 -14.21
C ARG A 123 -3.82 -1.79 -15.08
N GLN A 124 -2.59 -2.11 -14.68
CA GLN A 124 -1.75 -3.07 -15.41
C GLN A 124 -2.35 -4.47 -15.40
N LEU A 125 -2.83 -4.93 -14.24
CA LEU A 125 -3.48 -6.22 -14.09
C LEU A 125 -4.72 -6.34 -14.97
N ARG A 126 -5.58 -5.31 -14.99
CA ARG A 126 -6.79 -5.26 -15.83
C ARG A 126 -6.49 -5.23 -17.33
N ALA A 127 -5.32 -4.73 -17.74
CA ALA A 127 -4.90 -4.71 -19.14
C ALA A 127 -4.34 -6.06 -19.64
N GLN A 128 -4.03 -7.01 -18.75
CA GLN A 128 -3.47 -8.30 -19.14
C GLN A 128 -4.52 -9.20 -19.81
N THR A 129 -4.10 -9.87 -20.89
CA THR A 129 -4.91 -10.84 -21.64
C THR A 129 -4.16 -12.17 -21.76
N PRO A 130 -4.78 -13.32 -21.44
CA PRO A 130 -6.15 -13.47 -20.92
C PRO A 130 -6.28 -12.97 -19.47
N PRO A 131 -7.51 -12.69 -18.99
CA PRO A 131 -7.77 -12.36 -17.58
C PRO A 131 -7.24 -13.43 -16.62
N CYS A 132 -7.03 -13.06 -15.35
CA CYS A 132 -6.58 -13.99 -14.32
C CYS A 132 -7.62 -15.11 -14.12
N PRO A 133 -7.27 -16.40 -14.32
CA PRO A 133 -8.22 -17.50 -14.22
C PRO A 133 -8.51 -17.92 -12.77
N ASN A 134 -7.64 -17.58 -11.81
CA ASN A 134 -7.77 -17.96 -10.41
C ASN A 134 -6.90 -17.07 -9.50
N ILE A 135 -7.08 -17.23 -8.19
CA ILE A 135 -6.39 -16.47 -7.13
C ILE A 135 -4.87 -16.68 -7.16
N SER A 136 -4.38 -17.88 -7.48
CA SER A 136 -2.93 -18.15 -7.57
C SER A 136 -2.31 -17.32 -8.69
N THR A 137 -2.91 -17.35 -9.88
CA THR A 137 -2.43 -16.56 -11.02
C THR A 137 -2.56 -15.06 -10.77
N LEU A 138 -3.60 -14.63 -10.06
CA LEU A 138 -3.74 -13.24 -9.60
C LEU A 138 -2.59 -12.83 -8.69
N ARG A 139 -2.23 -13.66 -7.70
CA ARG A 139 -1.08 -13.43 -6.82
C ARG A 139 0.20 -13.31 -7.61
N ASP A 140 0.48 -14.27 -8.50
CA ASP A 140 1.72 -14.28 -9.28
C ASP A 140 1.84 -13.04 -10.17
N ARG A 141 0.75 -12.64 -10.84
CA ARG A 141 0.72 -11.42 -11.67
C ARG A 141 0.88 -10.15 -10.86
N CYS A 142 0.27 -10.06 -9.68
CA CYS A 142 0.46 -8.91 -8.79
C CYS A 142 1.92 -8.79 -8.32
N LEU A 143 2.57 -9.92 -7.99
CA LEU A 143 3.99 -9.93 -7.62
C LEU A 143 4.86 -9.53 -8.81
N ASP A 144 4.60 -10.09 -9.99
CA ASP A 144 5.34 -9.76 -11.22
C ASP A 144 5.20 -8.28 -11.57
N ILE A 145 3.98 -7.72 -11.52
CA ILE A 145 3.77 -6.29 -11.73
C ILE A 145 4.55 -5.48 -10.71
N TRP A 146 4.45 -5.79 -9.41
CA TRP A 146 5.15 -5.08 -8.34
C TRP A 146 6.65 -5.00 -8.61
N TYR A 147 7.31 -6.14 -8.85
CA TYR A 147 8.75 -6.18 -9.04
C TYR A 147 9.22 -5.59 -10.37
N ASN A 148 8.33 -5.44 -11.36
CA ASN A 148 8.61 -4.77 -12.62
C ASN A 148 8.20 -3.29 -12.65
N LEU A 149 7.72 -2.71 -11.55
CA LEU A 149 7.42 -1.28 -11.48
C LEU A 149 8.70 -0.46 -11.71
N SER A 150 8.62 0.49 -12.63
CA SER A 150 9.76 1.35 -12.99
C SER A 150 10.26 2.17 -11.80
N PRO A 151 11.59 2.23 -11.56
CA PRO A 151 12.18 3.13 -10.57
C PRO A 151 11.75 4.59 -10.71
N VAL A 152 11.67 5.07 -11.94
CA VAL A 152 11.25 6.44 -12.25
C VAL A 152 9.83 6.72 -11.76
N MET A 153 8.95 5.72 -11.76
CA MET A 153 7.56 5.87 -11.30
C MET A 153 7.53 6.16 -9.79
N TYR A 154 8.10 5.27 -8.97
CA TYR A 154 8.00 5.42 -7.53
C TYR A 154 8.88 6.58 -7.00
N GLN A 155 10.00 6.89 -7.67
CA GLN A 155 10.79 8.09 -7.37
C GLN A 155 10.00 9.38 -7.58
N LYS A 156 9.23 9.48 -8.66
CA LYS A 156 8.35 10.64 -8.93
C LYS A 156 7.24 10.77 -7.88
N LEU A 157 6.72 9.65 -7.38
CA LEU A 157 5.74 9.63 -6.31
C LEU A 157 6.31 10.23 -5.03
N VAL A 158 7.48 9.78 -4.58
CA VAL A 158 8.14 10.36 -3.39
C VAL A 158 8.46 11.84 -3.60
N ALA A 159 9.01 12.21 -4.77
CA ALA A 159 9.31 13.61 -5.10
C ALA A 159 8.05 14.50 -5.20
N SER A 160 6.86 13.92 -5.34
CA SER A 160 5.60 14.67 -5.37
C SER A 160 5.10 15.10 -3.98
N MET A 161 5.62 14.51 -2.89
CA MET A 161 5.11 14.71 -1.54
C MET A 161 5.04 16.17 -1.09
N PRO A 162 6.06 17.02 -1.30
CA PRO A 162 5.96 18.43 -0.92
C PRO A 162 4.79 19.15 -1.62
N ARG A 163 4.49 18.79 -2.88
CA ARG A 163 3.37 19.37 -3.63
C ARG A 163 2.02 18.85 -3.11
N ARG A 164 1.92 17.55 -2.80
CA ARG A 164 0.71 16.94 -2.20
C ARG A 164 0.37 17.60 -0.86
N VAL A 165 1.36 17.75 0.02
CA VAL A 165 1.21 18.44 1.31
C VAL A 165 0.76 19.89 1.11
N THR A 166 1.40 20.62 0.18
CA THR A 166 1.00 22.01 -0.14
C THR A 166 -0.44 22.09 -0.64
N ALA A 167 -0.89 21.14 -1.46
CA ALA A 167 -2.25 21.09 -1.96
C ALA A 167 -3.26 20.87 -0.83
N VAL A 168 -2.99 19.94 0.09
CA VAL A 168 -3.86 19.68 1.26
C VAL A 168 -3.92 20.89 2.19
N LEU A 169 -2.78 21.55 2.43
CA LEU A 169 -2.74 22.79 3.22
C LEU A 169 -3.57 23.90 2.56
N LYS A 170 -3.47 24.07 1.24
CA LYS A 170 -4.26 25.04 0.47
C LYS A 170 -5.77 24.70 0.51
N ALA A 171 -6.11 23.42 0.50
CA ALA A 171 -7.46 22.92 0.67
C ALA A 171 -7.95 22.95 2.14
N LYS A 172 -7.14 23.46 3.08
CA LYS A 172 -7.44 23.49 4.52
C LYS A 172 -7.79 22.11 5.09
N GLY A 173 -7.08 21.08 4.63
CA GLY A 173 -7.33 19.68 5.02
C GLY A 173 -8.42 18.97 4.19
N GLY A 174 -9.02 19.65 3.20
CA GLY A 174 -9.94 19.04 2.26
C GLY A 174 -9.26 18.19 1.19
N ALA A 175 -10.08 17.46 0.42
CA ALA A 175 -9.64 16.65 -0.71
C ALA A 175 -8.96 17.48 -1.81
N THR A 176 -8.04 16.85 -2.51
CA THR A 176 -7.21 17.40 -3.58
C THR A 176 -7.35 16.56 -4.86
N GLY A 177 -6.69 16.95 -5.94
CA GLY A 177 -6.72 16.20 -7.20
C GLY A 177 -5.66 15.08 -7.31
N TYR A 178 -5.15 14.59 -6.18
CA TYR A 178 -4.00 13.67 -6.09
C TYR A 178 -4.37 12.22 -5.78
#